data_AF-A0A933D850-F1
#
_entry.id   AF-A0A933D850-F1
#
_cell.length_a   1.000
_cell.length_b   1.000
_cell.length_c   1.000
_cell.angle_alpha   90.00
_cell.angle_beta   90.00
_cell.angle_gamma   90.00
#
_symmetry.space_group_name_H-M   'P 1'
#
loop_
_entity.id
_entity.type
_entity.pdbx_description
1 polymer ?
#
loop_
_entity_poly.entity_id
_entity_poly.type
_entity_poly.pdbx_seq_one_letter_code
_entity_poly.pdbx_strand_id
1 'polypeptide(L)' 'MKKLYLLVGTHKGAFMLTSNLDRKKWKQHGPFLQGGDVNHLTMNPDDDGTLYACANSYGKKGCQG' A
#
# COMPACT_ATOMS: atom_id res chain seq x y z
N MET A 1 13.37 9.64 14.49
CA MET A 1 13.92 8.34 14.03
C MET A 1 13.61 8.17 12.56
N LYS A 2 14.55 7.70 11.72
CA LYS A 2 14.30 7.48 10.29
C LYS A 2 13.42 6.24 10.08
N LYS A 3 12.43 6.35 9.21
CA LYS A 3 11.46 5.30 8.89
C LYS A 3 11.57 4.93 7.42
N LEU A 4 11.46 3.64 7.13
CA LEU A 4 11.46 3.08 5.80
C LEU A 4 10.05 2.59 5.48
N TYR A 5 9.56 2.96 4.30
CA TYR A 5 8.29 2.52 3.77
C TYR A 5 8.55 1.65 2.55
N LEU A 6 7.90 0.49 2.49
CA LEU A 6 7.85 -0.35 1.30
C LEU A 6 6.39 -0.45 0.89
N LEU A 7 6.09 0.05 -0.31
CA LEU A 7 4.75 0.06 -0.89
C LEU A 7 4.62 -1.12 -1.84
N VAL A 8 3.61 -1.96 -1.63
CA VAL A 8 3.43 -3.20 -2.39
C VAL A 8 2.04 -3.21 -3.02
N GLY A 9 2.00 -3.12 -4.35
CA GLY A 9 0.80 -3.37 -5.15
C GLY A 9 0.68 -4.85 -5.49
N THR A 10 -0.53 -5.40 -5.41
CA THR A 10 -0.82 -6.80 -5.74
C THR A 10 -2.16 -6.91 -6.47
N HIS A 11 -2.44 -8.09 -7.02
CA HIS A 11 -3.78 -8.48 -7.51
C HIS A 11 -4.83 -8.69 -6.40
N LYS A 12 -4.48 -8.42 -5.14
CA LYS A 12 -5.36 -8.56 -3.97
C LYS A 12 -5.55 -7.24 -3.22
N GLY A 13 -4.94 -6.16 -3.70
CA GLY A 13 -4.92 -4.84 -3.07
C GLY A 13 -3.51 -4.31 -2.83
N ALA A 14 -3.45 -3.20 -2.10
CA ALA A 14 -2.23 -2.49 -1.72
C ALA A 14 -1.85 -2.76 -0.26
N PHE A 15 -0.56 -2.88 0.01
CA PHE A 15 -0.01 -3.03 1.35
C PHE A 15 1.11 -2.02 1.58
N MET A 16 1.25 -1.57 2.82
CA MET A 16 2.36 -0.74 3.26
C MET A 16 3.12 -1.47 4.37
N LEU A 17 4.41 -1.64 4.18
CA LEU A 17 5.32 -2.22 5.15
C LEU A 17 6.21 -1.11 5.71
N THR A 18 6.31 -1.07 7.04
CA THR A 18 7.10 -0.07 7.76
C THR A 18 8.20 -0.73 8.56
N SER A 19 9.41 -0.18 8.47
CA SER A 19 10.59 -0.63 9.21
C SER A 19 11.45 0.59 9.60
N ASN A 20 12.42 0.38 10.46
CA ASN A 20 13.56 1.28 10.61
C ASN A 20 14.63 0.97 9.54
N LEU A 21 15.81 1.58 9.67
CA LEU A 21 16.92 1.38 8.72
C LEU A 21 17.61 0.00 8.82
N ASP A 22 17.38 -0.78 9.87
CA ASP A 22 17.97 -2.12 10.01
C ASP A 22 17.27 -3.18 9.14
N ARG A 23 16.02 -2.91 8.70
CA ARG A 23 15.21 -3.77 7.81
C ARG A 23 14.97 -5.19 8.34
N LYS A 24 15.09 -5.41 9.65
CA LYS A 24 14.94 -6.73 10.29
C LYS A 24 13.52 -7.02 10.74
N LYS A 25 12.77 -5.99 11.17
CA LYS A 25 11.40 -6.13 11.65
C LYS A 25 10.49 -5.24 10.84
N TRP A 26 9.43 -5.84 10.31
CA TRP A 26 8.46 -5.16 9.47
C TRP A 26 7.09 -5.18 10.11
N LYS A 27 6.43 -4.02 10.15
CA LYS A 27 5.02 -3.89 10.48
C LYS A 27 4.23 -3.66 9.21
N GLN A 28 3.28 -4.55 8.94
CA GLN A 28 2.37 -4.48 7.80
C GLN A 28 1.13 -3.64 8.13
N HIS A 29 0.65 -2.90 7.13
CA HIS A 29 -0.61 -2.15 7.11
C HIS A 29 -1.38 -2.47 5.82
N GLY A 30 -2.71 -2.40 5.88
CA GLY A 30 -3.62 -2.83 4.79
C GLY A 30 -4.27 -4.20 5.06
N PRO A 31 -4.92 -4.82 4.06
CA PRO A 31 -4.97 -4.38 2.66
C PRO A 31 -5.78 -3.10 2.47
N PHE A 32 -5.25 -2.17 1.68
CA PHE A 32 -6.00 -1.07 1.09
C PHE A 32 -6.51 -1.52 -0.29
N LEU A 33 -7.63 -0.95 -0.76
CA LEU A 33 -8.22 -1.33 -2.06
C LEU A 33 -8.38 -2.86 -2.19
N GLN A 34 -8.91 -3.50 -1.15
CA GLN A 34 -8.96 -4.96 -1.04
C GLN A 34 -9.68 -5.58 -2.25
N GLY A 35 -9.05 -6.60 -2.84
CA GLY A 35 -9.59 -7.30 -4.00
C GLY A 35 -9.42 -6.56 -5.34
N GLY A 36 -8.83 -5.37 -5.33
CA GLY A 36 -8.44 -4.63 -6.54
C GLY A 36 -7.03 -4.98 -7.02
N ASP A 37 -6.80 -4.81 -8.32
CA ASP A 37 -5.47 -4.97 -8.91
C ASP A 37 -4.70 -3.65 -8.78
N VAL A 38 -3.65 -3.64 -7.95
CA VAL A 38 -2.80 -2.47 -7.74
C VAL A 38 -1.46 -2.68 -8.41
N ASN A 39 -1.18 -1.90 -9.46
CA ASN A 39 0.04 -2.04 -10.26
C ASN A 39 1.16 -1.11 -9.80
N HIS A 40 0.83 0.06 -9.28
CA HIS A 40 1.81 1.04 -8.83
C HIS A 40 1.31 1.81 -7.61
N LEU A 41 2.23 2.12 -6.70
CA LEU A 41 2.01 2.92 -5.49
C LEU A 41 3.13 3.93 -5.35
N THR A 42 2.78 5.16 -4.97
CA THR A 42 3.74 6.20 -4.60
C THR A 42 3.26 6.95 -3.36
N MET A 43 4.19 7.54 -2.61
CA MET A 43 3.91 8.32 -1.41
C MET A 43 4.20 9.79 -1.67
N ASN A 44 3.39 10.67 -1.10
CA ASN A 44 3.69 12.09 -1.08
C ASN A 44 5.01 12.31 -0.31
N PRO A 45 6.05 12.93 -0.91
CA PRO A 45 7.27 13.24 -0.16
C PRO A 45 7.07 14.32 0.91
N ASP A 46 6.03 15.16 0.78
CA ASP A 46 5.81 16.31 1.64
C ASP A 46 5.03 15.96 2.92
N ASP A 47 4.37 14.79 2.97
CA ASP A 47 3.67 14.30 4.15
C ASP A 47 3.85 12.79 4.37
N ASP A 48 4.01 12.40 5.63
CA ASP A 48 4.07 11.00 6.06
C ASP A 48 2.65 10.42 6.19
N GLY A 49 1.93 10.22 5.09
CA GLY A 49 0.62 9.55 5.17
C GLY A 49 -0.17 9.38 3.88
N THR A 50 0.06 10.25 2.90
CA THR A 50 -0.71 10.24 1.66
C THR A 50 -0.08 9.28 0.64
N LEU A 51 -0.85 8.26 0.24
CA LEU A 51 -0.48 7.28 -0.77
C LEU A 51 -1.36 7.42 -2.00
N TYR A 52 -0.73 7.47 -3.18
CA TYR A 52 -1.40 7.40 -4.47
C TYR A 52 -1.24 6.01 -5.06
N ALA A 53 -2.33 5.50 -5.65
CA ALA A 53 -2.37 4.16 -6.23
C ALA A 53 -2.88 4.20 -7.67
N CYS A 54 -2.12 3.59 -8.58
CA CYS A 54 -2.63 3.21 -9.89
C CYS A 54 -3.26 1.82 -9.76
N ALA A 55 -4.57 1.82 -9.48
CA ALA A 55 -5.36 0.61 -9.37
C ALA A 55 -6.23 0.44 -10.62
N ASN A 56 -6.36 -0.79 -11.08
CA ASN A 56 -7.33 -1.16 -12.08
C ASN A 56 -8.53 -1.81 -11.38
N SER A 57 -9.72 -1.30 -11.67
CA SER A 57 -10.98 -1.75 -11.10
C SER A 57 -11.85 -2.37 -12.18
N TYR A 58 -11.34 -3.38 -12.89
CA TYR A 58 -12.23 -4.25 -13.65
C TYR A 58 -13.17 -4.93 -12.66
N GLY A 59 -14.44 -4.55 -12.71
CA GLY A 59 -15.39 -4.73 -11.63
C GLY A 59 -15.48 -6.17 -11.12
N LYS A 60 -15.02 -6.38 -9.88
CA LYS A 60 -15.76 -7.24 -8.97
C LYS A 60 -16.83 -6.36 -8.33
N LYS A 61 -18.04 -6.42 -8.89
CA LYS A 61 -19.23 -5.97 -8.16
C LYS A 61 -19.27 -6.73 -6.83
N GLY A 62 -19.08 -6.02 -5.72
CA GLY A 62 -19.21 -6.59 -4.38
C GLY A 62 -17.92 -6.49 -3.59
N CYS A 63 -17.75 -5.35 -2.92
CA CYS A 63 -17.20 -5.19 -1.57
C CYS A 63 -17.13 -3.68 -1.26
N GLN A 64 -18.29 -3.03 -1.23
CA GLN A 64 -18.52 -1.92 -0.29
C GLN A 64 -19.45 -2.51 0.76
N GLY A 65 -18.88 -2.82 1.92
CA GLY A 65 -19.55 -3.32 3.11
C GLY A 65 -18.69 -2.97 4.30
#